data_AF-A0A960MZA2-F1
#
_entry.id   AF-A0A960MZA2-F1
#
_cell.length_a   1.000
_cell.length_b   1.000
_cell.length_c   1.000
_cell.angle_alpha   90.00
_cell.angle_beta   90.00
_cell.angle_gamma   90.00
#
_symmetry.space_group_name_H-M   'P 1'
#
loop_
_entity.id
_entity.type
_entity.pdbx_description
1 polymer ?
#
loop_
_entity_poly.entity_id
_entity_poly.type
_entity_poly.pdbx_seq_one_letter_code
_entity_poly.pdbx_strand_id
1 'polypeptide(L)'
;MKTLPLLITTSWLAIAGITVRGAEDSGFPEFSWDHVPLYAHLAIGDGLKQEEYDFLAEHFDLITFTGGTVKSAGVEPVIAAGAKAIKERNPKAKVIFYWASDMPKPQWRLSNATFPEGGYLSAKKGGRDSQQFDVRRQEVRDWWSGIAGKAVSDYGCDGIFVDGLTAGVKDGPWSKMFGP
;
A
#
# COMPACT_ATOMS: atom_id res chain seq x y z
N MET A 1 70.54 40.74 19.63
CA MET A 1 69.62 40.11 18.67
C MET A 1 68.79 39.09 19.41
N LYS A 2 67.48 39.31 19.59
CA LYS A 2 66.57 38.39 20.28
C LYS A 2 65.78 37.63 19.22
N THR A 3 65.88 36.29 19.26
CA THR A 3 65.10 35.35 18.45
C THR A 3 63.67 35.27 18.99
N LEU A 4 62.68 35.35 18.10
CA LEU A 4 61.26 35.17 18.42
C LEU A 4 60.81 33.79 17.89
N PRO A 5 60.09 32.96 18.67
CA PRO A 5 59.64 31.66 18.19
C PRO A 5 58.34 31.82 17.38
N LEU A 6 58.25 31.08 16.28
CA LEU A 6 57.05 30.96 15.46
C LEU A 6 56.11 29.94 16.12
N LEU A 7 54.96 30.40 16.64
CA LEU A 7 53.88 29.51 17.07
C LEU A 7 53.08 29.07 15.84
N ILE A 8 53.09 27.76 15.55
CA ILE A 8 52.19 27.13 14.60
C ILE A 8 50.97 26.64 15.39
N THR A 9 49.84 27.31 15.26
CA THR A 9 48.56 26.84 15.79
C THR A 9 47.93 25.88 14.80
N THR A 10 47.89 24.59 15.13
CA THR A 10 47.11 23.58 14.39
C THR A 10 45.64 23.69 14.81
N SER A 11 44.83 24.30 13.94
CA SER A 11 43.37 24.25 14.06
C SER A 11 42.87 22.88 13.62
N TRP A 12 42.34 22.10 14.56
CA TRP A 12 41.55 20.91 14.25
C TRP A 12 40.19 21.36 13.71
N LEU A 13 39.92 21.09 12.43
CA LEU A 13 38.56 21.15 11.91
C LEU A 13 37.75 20.05 12.60
N ALA A 14 36.84 20.42 13.49
CA ALA A 14 35.77 19.55 13.90
C ALA A 14 34.88 19.29 12.68
N ILE A 15 35.01 18.12 12.07
CA ILE A 15 34.00 17.62 11.13
C ILE A 15 32.78 17.31 12.00
N ALA A 16 31.86 18.27 12.08
CA ALA A 16 30.52 18.00 12.56
C ALA A 16 29.94 16.92 11.64
N GLY A 17 29.83 15.69 12.16
CA GLY A 17 29.15 14.62 11.46
C GLY A 17 27.76 15.11 11.11
N ILE A 18 27.49 15.31 9.82
CA ILE A 18 26.15 15.51 9.32
C ILE A 18 25.44 14.20 9.61
N THR A 19 24.65 14.16 10.68
CA THR A 19 23.60 13.15 10.81
C THR A 19 22.64 13.43 9.66
N VAL A 20 22.78 12.65 8.59
CA VAL A 20 21.76 12.55 7.55
C VAL A 20 20.55 11.95 8.25
N ARG A 21 19.65 12.81 8.73
CA ARG A 21 18.30 12.38 9.08
C ARG A 21 17.66 11.94 7.76
N GLY A 22 17.63 10.63 7.52
CA GLY A 22 16.70 10.05 6.55
C GLY A 22 15.31 10.59 6.85
N ALA A 23 14.63 11.09 5.82
CA ALA A 23 13.42 11.91 5.92
C ALA A 23 12.42 11.44 6.99
N GLU A 24 12.20 12.26 8.02
CA GLU A 24 11.22 12.02 9.09
C GLU A 24 9.75 12.19 8.63
N ASP A 25 9.48 12.49 7.36
CA ASP A 25 8.12 12.69 6.83
C ASP A 25 8.02 12.37 5.33
N SER A 26 8.28 11.12 4.97
CA SER A 26 8.02 10.64 3.61
C SER A 26 7.13 9.41 3.72
N GLY A 27 6.15 9.24 2.84
CA GLY A 27 5.16 8.15 2.89
C GLY A 27 5.71 6.72 2.77
N PHE A 28 6.99 6.50 3.08
CA PHE A 28 7.73 5.25 2.94
C PHE A 28 8.22 4.73 4.31
N PRO A 29 8.51 3.42 4.42
CA PRO A 29 9.25 2.87 5.56
C PRO A 29 10.58 3.57 5.80
N GLU A 30 11.11 3.45 7.02
CA GLU A 30 12.44 3.96 7.35
C GLU A 30 13.50 3.25 6.51
N PHE A 31 14.32 4.01 5.78
CA PHE A 31 15.39 3.45 4.98
C PHE A 31 16.67 3.32 5.81
N SER A 32 17.28 2.13 5.81
CA SER A 32 18.59 1.88 6.41
C SER A 32 19.42 0.93 5.55
N TRP A 33 20.74 1.12 5.55
CA TRP A 33 21.68 0.16 4.98
C TRP A 33 21.94 -1.03 5.90
N ASP A 34 21.69 -0.87 7.20
CA ASP A 34 21.88 -1.92 8.21
C ASP A 34 20.66 -2.84 8.31
N HIS A 35 19.49 -2.37 7.89
CA HIS A 35 18.24 -3.12 7.98
C HIS A 35 17.34 -2.84 6.78
N VAL A 36 16.94 -3.92 6.09
CA VAL A 36 16.01 -3.86 4.97
C VAL A 36 14.59 -3.97 5.51
N PRO A 37 13.68 -3.03 5.18
CA PRO A 37 12.29 -3.08 5.62
C PRO A 37 11.61 -4.39 5.24
N LEU A 38 10.92 -5.02 6.19
CA LEU A 38 10.18 -6.26 5.93
C LEU A 38 8.74 -5.98 5.52
N TYR A 39 8.28 -6.76 4.55
CA TYR A 39 6.94 -6.63 3.98
C TYR A 39 6.08 -7.87 4.27
N ALA A 40 4.97 -7.67 4.98
CA ALA A 40 3.92 -8.66 5.16
C ALA A 40 2.76 -8.42 4.18
N HIS A 41 2.28 -9.48 3.54
CA HIS A 41 1.07 -9.45 2.72
C HIS A 41 0.16 -10.60 3.15
N LEU A 42 -1.02 -10.28 3.68
CA LEU A 42 -1.91 -11.30 4.24
C LEU A 42 -3.39 -10.97 4.07
N ALA A 43 -4.20 -12.04 4.09
CA ALA A 43 -5.64 -11.94 4.18
C ALA A 43 -6.08 -11.66 5.63
N ILE A 44 -6.82 -10.57 5.84
CA ILE A 44 -7.27 -10.15 7.18
C ILE A 44 -8.56 -10.86 7.63
N GLY A 45 -9.34 -11.42 6.70
CA GLY A 45 -10.59 -12.09 7.01
C GLY A 45 -11.59 -11.17 7.72
N ASP A 46 -12.16 -11.65 8.83
CA ASP A 46 -13.04 -10.86 9.71
C ASP A 46 -12.27 -10.09 10.81
N GLY A 47 -10.93 -10.04 10.72
CA GLY A 47 -10.05 -9.40 11.69
C GLY A 47 -9.04 -10.37 12.30
N LEU A 48 -7.91 -9.85 12.77
CA LEU A 48 -6.86 -10.62 13.44
C LEU A 48 -7.02 -10.58 14.97
N LYS A 49 -6.36 -11.52 15.64
CA LYS A 49 -6.20 -11.52 17.10
C LYS A 49 -5.20 -10.43 17.51
N GLN A 50 -5.23 -10.05 18.79
CA GLN A 50 -4.34 -9.01 19.32
C GLN A 50 -2.86 -9.39 19.14
N GLU A 51 -2.51 -10.65 19.42
CA GLU A 51 -1.13 -11.14 19.32
C GLU A 51 -0.63 -11.17 17.87
N GLU A 52 -1.54 -11.35 16.91
CA GLU A 52 -1.22 -11.30 15.47
C GLU A 52 -0.96 -9.85 15.03
N TYR A 53 -1.72 -8.87 15.54
CA TYR A 53 -1.41 -7.46 15.32
C TYR A 53 -0.10 -7.03 15.98
N ASP A 54 0.17 -7.52 17.19
CA ASP A 54 1.43 -7.26 17.90
C ASP A 54 2.61 -7.79 17.08
N PHE A 55 2.53 -9.04 16.62
CA PHE A 55 3.54 -9.66 15.76
C PHE A 55 3.79 -8.86 14.47
N LEU A 56 2.72 -8.43 13.80
CA LEU A 56 2.85 -7.63 12.58
C LEU A 56 3.53 -6.29 12.85
N ALA A 57 3.11 -5.58 13.89
CA ALA A 57 3.63 -4.26 14.23
C ALA A 57 5.09 -4.30 14.71
N GLU A 58 5.51 -5.41 15.33
CA GLU A 58 6.88 -5.61 15.83
C GLU A 58 7.87 -5.98 14.70
N HIS A 59 7.43 -6.74 13.71
CA HIS A 59 8.34 -7.37 12.75
C HIS A 59 8.29 -6.81 11.33
N PHE A 60 7.32 -5.96 10.99
CA PHE A 60 7.15 -5.46 9.62
C PHE A 60 6.94 -3.95 9.57
N ASP A 61 7.64 -3.31 8.63
CA ASP A 61 7.48 -1.89 8.35
C ASP A 61 6.43 -1.63 7.28
N LEU A 62 6.13 -2.63 6.45
CA LEU A 62 5.12 -2.57 5.40
C LEU A 62 4.14 -3.74 5.58
N ILE A 63 2.85 -3.45 5.65
CA ILE A 63 1.81 -4.46 5.91
C ILE A 63 0.66 -4.23 4.94
N THR A 64 0.46 -5.15 3.99
CA THR A 64 -0.70 -5.14 3.09
C THR A 64 -1.78 -6.08 3.60
N PHE A 65 -2.97 -5.52 3.82
CA PHE A 65 -4.16 -6.32 4.06
C PHE A 65 -4.93 -6.53 2.75
N THR A 66 -5.15 -7.80 2.40
CA THR A 66 -6.20 -8.23 1.46
C THR A 66 -7.35 -8.86 2.23
N GLY A 67 -8.50 -9.10 1.59
CA GLY A 67 -9.67 -9.59 2.34
C GLY A 67 -9.69 -11.08 2.63
N GLY A 68 -9.24 -11.93 1.71
CA GLY A 68 -9.43 -13.39 1.85
C GLY A 68 -10.90 -13.77 2.03
N THR A 69 -11.18 -14.65 2.99
CA THR A 69 -12.55 -15.08 3.31
C THR A 69 -13.16 -14.19 4.37
N VAL A 70 -14.17 -13.40 3.98
CA VAL A 70 -14.85 -12.44 4.85
C VAL A 70 -16.32 -12.80 4.98
N LYS A 71 -16.80 -12.95 6.22
CA LYS A 71 -18.22 -13.22 6.52
C LYS A 71 -18.98 -11.93 6.83
N SER A 72 -18.29 -10.91 7.35
CA SER A 72 -18.82 -9.59 7.67
C SER A 72 -19.33 -8.81 6.43
N ALA A 73 -19.98 -7.66 6.63
CA ALA A 73 -20.63 -6.87 5.58
C ALA A 73 -19.69 -6.33 4.46
N GLY A 74 -18.37 -6.50 4.59
CA GLY A 74 -17.34 -6.10 3.61
C GLY A 74 -15.98 -6.06 4.30
N VAL A 75 -14.89 -6.24 3.55
CA VAL A 75 -13.54 -6.20 4.12
C VAL A 75 -13.07 -4.78 4.45
N GLU A 76 -13.62 -3.77 3.77
CA GLU A 76 -13.24 -2.37 3.91
C GLU A 76 -13.20 -1.87 5.38
N PRO A 77 -14.27 -2.03 6.19
CA PRO A 77 -14.23 -1.65 7.60
C PRO A 77 -13.27 -2.50 8.45
N VAL A 78 -13.04 -3.76 8.07
CA VAL A 78 -12.08 -4.65 8.76
C VAL A 78 -10.65 -4.15 8.53
N ILE A 79 -10.33 -3.75 7.31
CA ILE A 79 -9.03 -3.14 6.99
C ILE A 79 -8.86 -1.80 7.70
N ALA A 80 -9.89 -0.95 7.75
CA ALA A 80 -9.82 0.31 8.49
C ALA A 80 -9.52 0.08 9.99
N ALA A 81 -10.19 -0.90 10.60
CA ALA A 81 -9.93 -1.28 11.99
C ALA A 81 -8.52 -1.87 12.17
N GLY A 82 -8.07 -2.72 11.24
CA GLY A 82 -6.73 -3.29 11.23
C GLY A 82 -5.63 -2.25 11.07
N ALA A 83 -5.82 -1.27 10.18
CA ALA A 83 -4.90 -0.16 9.99
C ALA A 83 -4.75 0.64 11.30
N LYS A 84 -5.87 1.04 11.91
CA LYS A 84 -5.87 1.70 13.22
C LYS A 84 -5.14 0.87 14.28
N ALA A 85 -5.42 -0.43 14.37
CA ALA A 85 -4.78 -1.33 15.34
C ALA A 85 -3.26 -1.43 15.16
N ILE A 86 -2.76 -1.45 13.92
CA ILE A 86 -1.32 -1.40 13.63
C ILE A 86 -0.72 -0.05 14.02
N LYS A 87 -1.33 1.07 13.62
CA LYS A 87 -0.79 2.41 13.89
C LYS A 87 -0.75 2.74 15.39
N GLU A 88 -1.67 2.21 16.18
CA GLU A 88 -1.65 2.31 17.64
C GLU A 88 -0.44 1.60 18.28
N ARG A 89 0.05 0.53 17.65
CA ARG A 89 1.21 -0.25 18.13
C ARG A 89 2.53 0.29 17.59
N ASN A 90 2.54 0.58 16.30
CA ASN A 90 3.69 1.08 15.57
C ASN A 90 3.26 2.19 14.60
N PRO A 91 3.33 3.47 15.00
CA PRO A 91 2.95 4.58 14.14
C PRO A 91 3.87 4.75 12.92
N LYS A 92 5.08 4.14 12.93
CA LYS A 92 6.01 4.16 11.80
C LYS A 92 5.64 3.16 10.71
N ALA A 93 5.03 2.02 11.06
CA ALA A 93 4.61 1.00 10.11
C ALA A 93 3.65 1.59 9.06
N LYS A 94 3.79 1.13 7.81
CA LYS A 94 2.97 1.55 6.67
C LYS A 94 1.94 0.47 6.37
N VAL A 95 0.67 0.81 6.47
CA VAL A 95 -0.44 -0.11 6.16
C VAL A 95 -0.94 0.16 4.77
N ILE A 96 -1.02 -0.87 3.95
CA ILE A 96 -1.34 -0.78 2.53
C ILE A 96 -2.63 -1.53 2.26
N PHE A 97 -3.52 -0.88 1.51
CA PHE A 97 -4.81 -1.44 1.11
C PHE A 97 -4.65 -2.18 -0.22
N TYR A 98 -4.90 -3.50 -0.25
CA TYR A 98 -4.97 -4.23 -1.52
C TYR A 98 -6.16 -3.73 -2.33
N TRP A 99 -5.96 -3.37 -3.60
CA TRP A 99 -7.05 -2.98 -4.49
C TRP A 99 -6.82 -3.52 -5.90
N ALA A 100 -7.74 -4.35 -6.37
CA ALA A 100 -7.66 -4.94 -7.70
C ALA A 100 -8.13 -3.92 -8.75
N SER A 101 -7.37 -3.79 -9.83
CA SER A 101 -7.70 -2.92 -10.97
C SER A 101 -8.29 -3.68 -12.16
N ASP A 102 -8.33 -5.00 -12.08
CA ASP A 102 -8.76 -5.86 -13.17
C ASP A 102 -10.21 -6.37 -13.02
N MET A 103 -10.60 -6.83 -11.83
CA MET A 103 -11.89 -7.49 -11.66
C MET A 103 -12.47 -7.28 -10.26
N PRO A 104 -13.81 -7.36 -10.12
CA PRO A 104 -14.44 -7.28 -8.81
C PRO A 104 -14.02 -8.50 -7.98
N LYS A 105 -13.63 -8.27 -6.73
CA LYS A 105 -13.46 -9.36 -5.76
C LYS A 105 -14.64 -9.33 -4.77
N PRO A 106 -15.30 -10.47 -4.48
CA PRO A 106 -16.53 -10.51 -3.69
C PRO A 106 -16.43 -9.93 -2.27
N GLN A 107 -15.24 -9.92 -1.68
CA GLN A 107 -14.99 -9.37 -0.34
C GLN A 107 -15.13 -7.84 -0.25
N TRP A 108 -14.99 -7.12 -1.37
CA TRP A 108 -15.07 -5.66 -1.46
C TRP A 108 -16.52 -5.17 -1.59
N ARG A 109 -17.38 -5.59 -0.65
CA ARG A 109 -18.82 -5.45 -0.78
C ARG A 109 -19.27 -3.99 -0.83
N LEU A 110 -18.67 -3.11 -0.01
CA LEU A 110 -19.05 -1.70 0.04
C LEU A 110 -18.63 -0.98 -1.26
N SER A 111 -17.43 -1.28 -1.74
CA SER A 111 -16.90 -0.69 -2.96
C SER A 111 -17.69 -1.18 -4.18
N ASN A 112 -17.91 -2.49 -4.30
CA ASN A 112 -18.66 -3.09 -5.40
C ASN A 112 -20.12 -2.61 -5.45
N ALA A 113 -20.73 -2.29 -4.31
CA ALA A 113 -22.10 -1.77 -4.27
C ALA A 113 -22.26 -0.38 -4.92
N THR A 114 -21.15 0.33 -5.13
CA THR A 114 -21.12 1.66 -5.77
C THR A 114 -20.56 1.63 -7.19
N PHE A 115 -20.31 0.44 -7.74
CA PHE A 115 -19.71 0.28 -9.05
C PHE A 115 -20.62 0.84 -10.17
N PRO A 116 -20.07 1.54 -11.19
CA PRO A 116 -20.87 2.09 -12.28
C PRO A 116 -21.66 1.03 -13.05
N GLU A 117 -22.94 1.31 -13.32
CA GLU A 117 -23.79 0.42 -14.10
C GLU A 117 -23.23 0.20 -15.51
N GLY A 118 -23.21 -1.05 -15.97
CA GLY A 118 -22.64 -1.43 -17.26
C GLY A 118 -21.11 -1.27 -17.36
N GLY A 119 -20.41 -1.00 -16.26
CA GLY A 119 -18.95 -0.84 -16.23
C GLY A 119 -18.15 -2.14 -16.38
N TYR A 120 -18.79 -3.28 -16.62
CA TYR A 120 -18.13 -4.57 -16.76
C TYR A 120 -17.97 -5.01 -18.21
N LEU A 121 -16.83 -5.64 -18.51
CA LEU A 121 -16.62 -6.51 -19.66
C LEU A 121 -16.87 -7.96 -19.26
N SER A 122 -17.62 -8.68 -20.08
CA SER A 122 -17.86 -10.11 -19.90
C SER A 122 -16.77 -10.93 -20.60
N ALA A 123 -16.04 -11.73 -19.83
CA ALA A 123 -15.03 -12.66 -20.32
C ALA A 123 -15.40 -14.12 -20.01
N LYS A 124 -14.75 -15.05 -20.71
CA LYS A 124 -14.67 -16.45 -20.30
C LYS A 124 -13.25 -16.79 -19.89
N LYS A 125 -13.03 -17.06 -18.61
CA LYS A 125 -11.72 -17.48 -18.08
C LYS A 125 -11.79 -18.94 -17.65
N GLY A 126 -11.09 -19.82 -18.37
CA GLY A 126 -11.12 -21.27 -18.11
C GLY A 126 -12.53 -21.87 -18.20
N GLY A 127 -13.33 -21.43 -19.17
CA GLY A 127 -14.71 -21.90 -19.39
C GLY A 127 -15.77 -21.30 -18.46
N ARG A 128 -15.39 -20.45 -17.49
CA ARG A 128 -16.30 -19.78 -16.57
C ARG A 128 -16.50 -18.32 -16.95
N ASP A 129 -17.73 -17.85 -16.82
CA ASP A 129 -18.06 -16.44 -16.99
C ASP A 129 -17.36 -15.63 -15.90
N SER A 130 -16.77 -14.52 -16.30
CA SER A 130 -16.01 -13.63 -15.42
C SER A 130 -16.23 -12.18 -15.85
N GLN A 131 -16.44 -11.31 -14.87
CA GLN A 131 -16.53 -9.87 -15.10
C GLN A 131 -15.15 -9.24 -14.91
N GLN A 132 -14.77 -8.37 -15.84
CA GLN A 132 -13.58 -7.52 -15.77
C GLN A 132 -14.03 -6.06 -15.78
N PHE A 133 -13.30 -5.15 -15.15
CA PHE A 133 -13.62 -3.73 -15.21
C PHE A 133 -13.36 -3.18 -16.63
N ASP A 134 -14.28 -2.40 -17.19
CA ASP A 134 -14.04 -1.69 -18.44
C ASP A 134 -13.29 -0.37 -18.19
N VAL A 135 -11.97 -0.45 -18.04
CA VAL A 135 -11.13 0.73 -17.72
C VAL A 135 -11.04 1.74 -18.86
N ARG A 136 -11.62 1.48 -20.04
CA ARG A 136 -11.73 2.47 -21.12
C ARG A 136 -12.74 3.56 -20.76
N ARG A 137 -13.69 3.25 -19.87
CA ARG A 137 -14.73 4.16 -19.38
C ARG A 137 -14.17 5.07 -18.27
N GLN A 138 -14.45 6.37 -18.35
CA GLN A 138 -13.90 7.35 -17.41
C GLN A 138 -14.48 7.14 -16.00
N GLU A 139 -15.78 6.89 -15.90
CA GLU A 139 -16.49 6.66 -14.65
C GLU A 139 -16.00 5.42 -13.89
N VAL A 140 -15.51 4.39 -14.61
CA VAL A 140 -14.89 3.21 -13.99
C VAL A 140 -13.52 3.58 -13.40
N ARG A 141 -12.72 4.38 -14.12
CA ARG A 141 -11.45 4.88 -13.60
C ARG A 141 -11.65 5.80 -12.39
N ASP A 142 -12.61 6.71 -12.48
CA ASP A 142 -12.94 7.65 -11.40
C ASP A 142 -13.42 6.91 -10.16
N TRP A 143 -14.31 5.92 -10.32
CA TRP A 143 -14.73 5.04 -9.24
C TRP A 143 -13.53 4.34 -8.60
N TRP A 144 -12.69 3.70 -9.42
CA TRP A 144 -11.54 2.95 -8.90
C TRP A 144 -10.57 3.84 -8.12
N SER A 145 -10.22 5.01 -8.67
CA SER A 145 -9.33 5.98 -8.01
C SER A 145 -9.99 6.62 -6.78
N GLY A 146 -11.31 6.78 -6.79
CA GLY A 146 -12.06 7.30 -5.66
C GLY A 146 -12.04 6.34 -4.47
N ILE A 147 -12.19 5.04 -4.70
CA ILE A 147 -12.06 4.02 -3.63
C ILE A 147 -10.62 3.97 -3.12
N ALA A 148 -9.62 4.01 -4.01
CA ALA A 148 -8.22 4.12 -3.62
C ALA A 148 -7.95 5.37 -2.75
N GLY A 149 -8.52 6.52 -3.10
CA GLY A 149 -8.44 7.74 -2.30
C GLY A 149 -9.04 7.57 -0.90
N LYS A 150 -10.25 6.99 -0.82
CA LYS A 150 -10.92 6.70 0.46
C LYS A 150 -10.12 5.76 1.36
N ALA A 151 -9.44 4.77 0.80
CA ALA A 151 -8.60 3.88 1.60
C ALA A 151 -7.51 4.65 2.36
N VAL A 152 -6.96 5.69 1.76
CA VAL A 152 -5.95 6.55 2.41
C VAL A 152 -6.61 7.57 3.35
N SER A 153 -7.61 8.32 2.86
CA SER A 153 -8.21 9.42 3.63
C SER A 153 -9.10 8.97 4.78
N ASP A 154 -9.85 7.89 4.60
CA ASP A 154 -10.94 7.48 5.50
C ASP A 154 -10.60 6.21 6.28
N TYR A 155 -9.85 5.27 5.67
CA TYR A 155 -9.50 4.00 6.32
C TYR A 155 -8.14 4.02 7.02
N GLY A 156 -7.41 5.14 6.95
CA GLY A 156 -6.13 5.31 7.64
C GLY A 156 -5.00 4.45 7.09
N CYS A 157 -5.12 3.97 5.84
CA CYS A 157 -4.01 3.30 5.16
C CYS A 157 -3.00 4.33 4.63
N ASP A 158 -1.74 3.96 4.55
CA ASP A 158 -0.65 4.80 4.05
C ASP A 158 -0.47 4.68 2.51
N GLY A 159 -1.15 3.73 1.86
CA GLY A 159 -1.05 3.54 0.41
C GLY A 159 -1.87 2.38 -0.14
N ILE A 160 -1.71 2.11 -1.44
CA ILE A 160 -2.47 1.10 -2.19
C ILE A 160 -1.52 0.08 -2.83
N PHE A 161 -1.80 -1.21 -2.62
CA PHE A 161 -1.20 -2.27 -3.40
C PHE A 161 -2.12 -2.55 -4.58
N VAL A 162 -1.68 -2.18 -5.78
CA VAL A 162 -2.51 -2.33 -6.98
C VAL A 162 -2.26 -3.69 -7.63
N ASP A 163 -3.24 -4.58 -7.56
CA ASP A 163 -3.21 -5.84 -8.28
C ASP A 163 -3.81 -5.69 -9.68
N GLY A 164 -3.27 -6.42 -10.65
CA GLY A 164 -3.75 -6.41 -12.03
C GLY A 164 -3.53 -5.10 -12.78
N LEU A 165 -2.65 -4.20 -12.32
CA LEU A 165 -2.48 -2.85 -12.90
C LEU A 165 -2.28 -2.85 -14.42
N THR A 166 -1.60 -3.88 -14.93
CA THR A 166 -1.30 -4.02 -16.35
C THR A 166 -2.42 -4.69 -17.15
N ALA A 167 -3.57 -5.00 -16.56
CA ALA A 167 -4.63 -5.75 -17.24
C ALA A 167 -5.11 -5.01 -18.50
N GLY A 168 -5.37 -3.71 -18.38
CA GLY A 168 -5.90 -2.85 -19.44
C GLY A 168 -4.88 -2.02 -20.21
N VAL A 169 -3.57 -2.25 -20.05
CA VAL A 169 -2.56 -1.58 -20.90
C VAL A 169 -2.54 -2.22 -22.29
N LYS A 170 -2.03 -1.47 -23.28
CA LYS A 170 -1.80 -2.00 -24.63
C LYS A 170 -0.95 -3.28 -24.56
N ASP A 171 -1.37 -4.33 -25.26
CA ASP A 171 -0.75 -5.65 -25.28
C ASP A 171 -0.80 -6.41 -23.92
N GLY A 172 -1.59 -5.91 -22.98
CA GLY A 172 -1.83 -6.52 -21.68
C GLY A 172 -2.74 -7.75 -21.73
N PRO A 173 -3.01 -8.39 -20.58
CA PRO A 173 -3.93 -9.52 -20.46
C PRO A 173 -5.28 -9.31 -21.15
N TRP A 174 -5.85 -8.11 -21.10
CA TRP A 174 -7.12 -7.82 -21.76
C TRP A 174 -7.04 -7.69 -23.26
N SER A 175 -5.91 -7.23 -23.82
CA SER A 175 -5.74 -7.23 -25.27
C SER A 175 -5.83 -8.65 -25.85
N LYS A 176 -5.36 -9.65 -25.10
CA LYS A 176 -5.50 -11.07 -25.48
C LYS A 176 -6.92 -11.62 -25.32
N MET A 177 -7.71 -11.03 -24.42
CA MET A 177 -9.03 -11.54 -24.02
C MET A 177 -10.17 -10.88 -24.81
N PHE A 178 -10.03 -9.59 -25.13
CA PHE A 178 -11.08 -8.77 -25.74
C PHE A 178 -10.67 -8.16 -27.08
N GLY A 179 -9.42 -8.33 -27.49
CA GLY A 179 -8.84 -7.64 -28.64
C GLY A 179 -8.12 -6.35 -28.24
N PRO A 180 -7.34 -5.76 -29.18
CA PRO A 180 -6.58 -4.54 -28.93
C PRO A 180 -7.44 -3.32 -28.58
#